data_AF-A0A4S8LSX7-F1
#
_entry.id   AF-A0A4S8LSX7-F1
#
_cell.length_a   1.000
_cell.length_b   1.000
_cell.length_c   1.000
_cell.angle_alpha   90.00
_cell.angle_beta   90.00
_cell.angle_gamma   90.00
#
_symmetry.space_group_name_H-M   'P 1'
#
loop_
_entity.id
_entity.type
_entity.pdbx_description
1 polymer ?
#
loop_
_entity_poly.entity_id
_entity_poly.type
_entity_poly.pdbx_seq_one_letter_code
_entity_poly.pdbx_strand_id
1 'polypeptide(L)' 'MGNLLFGFEHSSGGHFAACEKPDELVEDLRNMFGRKKKGKGKGEVKGPAFGVVSGRNGSQPV' A
#
# COMPACT_ATOMS: atom_id res chain seq x y z
N MET A 1 17.01 -15.12 5.78
CA MET A 1 15.82 -14.69 5.00
C MET A 1 15.36 -13.34 5.56
N GLY A 2 15.16 -12.34 4.70
CA GLY A 2 14.83 -10.97 5.11
C GLY A 2 13.35 -10.78 5.48
N ASN A 3 13.05 -9.70 6.21
CA ASN A 3 11.70 -9.36 6.67
C ASN A 3 10.89 -8.65 5.56
N LEU A 4 10.29 -9.42 4.65
CA LEU A 4 9.41 -8.91 3.61
C LEU A 4 8.05 -8.53 4.22
N LEU A 5 7.75 -7.24 4.31
CA LEU A 5 6.54 -6.73 4.95
C LEU A 5 5.33 -6.67 4.03
N PHE A 6 5.55 -6.54 2.72
CA PHE A 6 4.51 -6.45 1.70
C PHE A 6 5.07 -6.88 0.34
N GLY A 7 4.28 -7.61 -0.42
CA GLY A 7 4.58 -8.00 -1.79
C GLY A 7 3.27 -8.32 -2.51
N PHE A 8 3.21 -7.96 -3.78
CA PHE A 8 2.07 -8.21 -4.65
C PHE A 8 2.58 -8.57 -6.05
N GLU A 9 1.86 -9.44 -6.73
CA GLU A 9 2.19 -9.87 -8.09
C GLU A 9 1.11 -9.36 -9.04
N HIS A 10 1.55 -8.78 -10.16
CA HIS A 10 0.66 -8.27 -11.19
C HIS A 10 0.76 -9.15 -12.43
N SER A 11 -0.38 -9.39 -13.10
CA SER A 11 -0.41 -10.22 -14.31
C SER A 11 0.14 -9.53 -15.56
N SER A 12 0.46 -8.24 -15.49
CA SER A 12 0.93 -7.41 -16.62
C SER A 12 1.65 -6.15 -16.14
N GLY A 13 2.34 -5.46 -17.05
CA GLY A 13 3.19 -4.30 -16.74
C GLY A 13 4.67 -4.66 -16.76
N GLY A 14 5.49 -3.75 -17.28
CA GLY A 14 6.92 -3.92 -17.47
C GLY A 14 7.76 -3.16 -16.45
N HIS A 15 8.93 -2.72 -16.89
CA HIS A 15 9.92 -2.06 -16.03
C HIS A 15 9.43 -0.72 -15.51
N PHE A 16 8.56 -0.02 -16.25
CA PHE A 16 8.10 1.32 -15.94
C PHE A 16 6.66 1.28 -15.42
N ALA A 17 6.41 0.52 -14.35
CA ALA A 17 5.08 0.38 -13.75
C ALA A 17 4.38 1.72 -13.45
N ALA A 18 5.14 2.76 -13.10
CA ALA A 18 4.59 4.10 -12.89
C ALA A 18 3.99 4.74 -14.16
N CYS A 19 4.48 4.38 -15.35
CA CYS A 19 3.98 4.85 -16.63
C CYS A 19 2.96 3.88 -17.24
N GLU A 20 3.21 2.58 -17.08
CA GLU A 20 2.41 1.52 -17.71
C GLU A 20 1.14 1.23 -16.92
N LYS A 21 1.22 1.20 -15.60
CA LYS A 21 0.17 0.82 -14.65
C LYS A 21 0.13 1.77 -13.44
N PRO A 22 -0.02 3.10 -13.65
CA PRO A 22 0.04 4.08 -12.57
C PRO A 22 -0.98 3.79 -11.46
N ASP A 23 -2.19 3.36 -11.82
CA ASP A 23 -3.25 3.08 -10.85
C ASP A 23 -2.95 1.85 -9.99
N GLU A 24 -2.45 0.77 -10.59
CA GLU A 24 -2.05 -0.46 -9.86
C GLU A 24 -0.90 -0.14 -8.89
N LEU A 25 0.11 0.63 -9.34
CA LEU A 25 1.22 1.06 -8.48
C LEU A 25 0.75 1.97 -7.32
N VAL A 26 -0.16 2.91 -7.59
CA VAL A 26 -0.74 3.78 -6.56
C VAL A 26 -1.54 2.95 -5.55
N GLU A 27 -2.27 1.94 -6.02
CA GLU A 27 -3.01 1.06 -5.13
C GLU A 27 -2.08 0.26 -4.21
N ASP A 28 -0.99 -0.29 -4.73
CA ASP A 28 0.01 -1.00 -3.93
C ASP A 28 0.61 -0.12 -2.84
N LEU A 29 0.98 1.11 -3.18
CA LEU A 29 1.52 2.07 -2.22
C LEU A 29 0.50 2.41 -1.13
N ARG A 30 -0.78 2.59 -1.50
CA ARG A 30 -1.87 2.82 -0.55
C ARG A 30 -2.16 1.58 0.30
N ASN A 31 -2.01 0.37 -0.24
CA ASN A 31 -2.14 -0.88 0.52
C ASN A 31 -1.00 -1.06 1.52
N MET A 32 0.23 -0.71 1.11
CA MET A 32 1.43 -0.87 1.94
C MET A 32 1.51 0.16 3.05
N PHE A 33 1.28 1.44 2.74
CA PHE A 33 1.50 2.57 3.65
C PHE A 33 0.22 3.25 4.14
N GLY A 34 -0.95 2.90 3.61
CA GLY A 34 -2.18 3.65 3.86
C GLY A 34 -3.02 3.16 5.03
N ARG A 35 -4.09 3.92 5.30
CA ARG A 35 -5.22 3.51 6.15
C ARG A 35 -6.44 3.39 5.25
N LYS A 36 -7.01 2.20 5.13
CA LYS A 36 -8.26 1.96 4.39
C LYS A 36 -9.41 1.76 5.37
N LYS A 37 -10.56 2.40 5.12
CA LYS A 37 -11.79 2.13 5.88
C LYS A 37 -12.30 0.73 5.51
N LYS A 38 -12.56 -0.12 6.49
CA LYS A 38 -13.05 -1.49 6.24
C LYS A 38 -14.56 -1.47 6.04
N GLY A 39 -15.07 -1.04 4.89
CA GLY A 39 -16.51 -1.03 4.59
C GLY A 39 -17.37 -0.23 5.59
N LYS A 40 -18.70 -0.25 5.41
CA LYS A 40 -19.63 0.43 6.34
C LYS A 40 -19.61 -0.27 7.71
N GLY A 41 -19.07 0.40 8.72
CA GLY A 41 -19.21 0.00 10.13
C GLY A 41 -18.10 -0.87 10.73
N LYS A 42 -17.02 -1.17 10.00
CA LYS A 42 -15.82 -1.79 10.60
C LYS A 42 -14.67 -0.78 10.54
N GLY A 43 -13.90 -0.70 11.63
CA GLY A 43 -12.84 0.29 11.83
C GLY A 43 -11.76 0.32 10.73
N GLU A 44 -10.77 1.19 10.90
CA GLU A 44 -9.71 1.36 9.90
C GLU A 44 -8.71 0.20 9.90
N VAL A 45 -8.29 -0.23 8.70
CA VAL A 45 -7.19 -1.17 8.50
C VAL A 45 -5.96 -0.38 8.07
N LYS A 46 -4.85 -0.60 8.78
CA LYS A 46 -3.54 -0.05 8.45
C LYS A 46 -2.79 -1.03 7.57
N GLY A 47 -2.10 -0.51 6.54
CA GLY A 47 -1.14 -1.30 5.75
C GLY A 47 0.02 -1.80 6.61
N PRO A 48 0.69 -2.88 6.22
CA PRO A 48 1.73 -3.53 7.03
C PRO A 48 2.97 -2.64 7.26
N ALA A 49 3.22 -1.64 6.41
CA ALA A 49 4.31 -0.70 6.58
C ALA A 49 3.88 0.61 7.31
N PHE A 50 2.60 0.75 7.65
CA PHE A 50 2.11 1.95 8.35
C PHE A 50 2.71 2.04 9.76
N GLY A 51 3.41 3.13 10.06
CA GLY A 51 3.97 3.38 11.40
C GLY A 51 5.17 2.51 11.77
N VAL A 52 5.77 1.78 10.80
CA VAL A 52 7.01 1.02 11.02
C VAL A 52 8.13 1.94 11.55
N VAL A 53 8.16 3.19 11.09
CA VAL A 53 9.02 4.22 11.65
C VAL A 53 8.23 5.03 12.65
N SER A 54 8.71 5.08 13.90
CA SER A 54 8.10 5.85 14.97
C SER A 54 7.91 7.32 14.53
N GLY A 55 6.70 7.84 14.74
CA GLY A 55 6.32 9.19 14.33
C GLY A 55 6.03 9.40 12.84
N ARG A 56 6.14 8.37 11.98
CA ARG A 56 5.87 8.49 10.54
C ARG A 56 4.72 7.57 10.10
N ASN A 57 3.56 8.17 9.91
CA ASN A 57 2.29 7.49 9.68
C ASN A 57 1.90 7.44 8.18
N GLY A 58 2.81 6.90 7.35
CA GLY A 58 2.54 6.55 5.95
C GLY A 58 1.72 7.56 5.14
N SER A 59 0.89 7.06 4.22
CA SER A 59 -0.02 7.89 3.42
C SER A 59 -1.37 8.03 4.12
N GLN A 60 -1.88 9.26 4.22
CA GLN A 60 -3.26 9.50 4.65
C GLN A 60 -4.21 9.44 3.45
N PRO A 61 -5.42 8.89 3.62
CA PRO A 61 -6.45 9.01 2.58
C PRO A 61 -6.79 10.49 2.38
N VAL A 62 -6.77 10.94 1.12
CA VAL A 62 -7.31 12.26 0.70
C VAL A 62 -8.82 12.21 0.61
#